data_AF-A0A8X8C029-F1
#
_entry.id   AF-A0A8X8C029-F1
#
_cell.length_a   1.000
_cell.length_b   1.000
_cell.length_c   1.000
_cell.angle_alpha   90.00
_cell.angle_beta   90.00
_cell.angle_gamma   90.00
#
_symmetry.space_group_name_H-M   'P 1'
#
loop_
_entity.id
_entity.type
_entity.pdbx_description
1 polymer ?
#
loop_
_entity_poly.entity_id
_entity_poly.type
_entity_poly.pdbx_seq_one_letter_code
_entity_poly.pdbx_strand_id
1 'polypeptide(L)'
;MLILLISALFFTAHKHKKHGMLQPCDTEYPAFVYEPSIKETNGFISCDGCQKMFVVQQIANSNLLMLITEAECDCSIFPPVTLQAKESSVSLNHCVHNASVKCERMRSQKTRKRPDTCHSFHPEVIMAFPLQ
;
A
#
# COMPACT_ATOMS: atom_id res chain seq x y z
N MET A 1 30.41 -42.62 35.63
CA MET A 1 30.44 -41.14 35.60
C MET A 1 30.48 -40.61 34.16
N LEU A 2 29.65 -41.14 33.24
CA LEU A 2 29.58 -40.63 31.85
C LEU A 2 28.15 -40.60 31.28
N ILE A 3 27.15 -41.05 32.06
CA ILE A 3 25.74 -41.13 31.62
C ILE A 3 24.91 -39.94 32.17
N LEU A 4 25.45 -39.17 33.13
CA LEU A 4 24.74 -38.05 33.77
C LEU A 4 25.00 -36.67 33.13
N LEU A 5 25.81 -36.58 32.06
CA LEU A 5 26.11 -35.30 31.41
C LEU A 5 25.26 -35.01 30.16
N ILE A 6 24.37 -35.93 29.75
CA ILE A 6 23.52 -35.73 28.57
C ILE A 6 22.23 -34.95 28.91
N SER A 7 21.88 -34.81 30.19
CA SER A 7 20.67 -34.09 30.63
C SER A 7 20.75 -32.57 30.53
N ALA A 8 21.91 -32.00 30.21
CA ALA A 8 22.15 -30.55 30.22
C ALA A 8 22.31 -29.93 28.82
N LEU A 9 22.10 -30.69 27.74
CA LEU A 9 22.08 -30.13 26.38
C LEU A 9 20.66 -29.64 26.05
N PHE A 10 20.37 -28.45 26.57
CA PHE A 10 19.55 -27.40 25.93
C PHE A 10 18.51 -27.87 24.90
N PHE A 11 17.40 -28.45 25.37
CA PHE A 11 16.13 -28.17 24.70
C PHE A 11 15.62 -26.82 25.20
N THR A 12 16.29 -25.74 24.82
CA THR A 12 15.63 -24.44 24.75
C THR A 12 14.53 -24.60 23.71
N ALA A 13 13.31 -24.88 24.18
CA ALA A 13 12.12 -24.79 23.36
C ALA A 13 12.13 -23.39 22.75
N HIS A 14 12.49 -23.29 21.47
CA HIS A 14 12.32 -22.08 20.70
C HIS A 14 10.82 -21.82 20.67
N LYS A 15 10.36 -21.02 21.64
CA LYS A 15 9.04 -20.42 21.65
C LYS A 15 9.05 -19.49 20.44
N HIS A 16 8.75 -20.04 19.27
CA HIS A 16 8.40 -19.27 18.10
C HIS A 16 7.23 -18.41 18.55
N LYS A 17 7.54 -17.15 18.85
CA LYS A 17 6.55 -16.10 19.03
C LYS A 17 5.70 -16.20 17.77
N LYS A 18 4.49 -16.77 17.88
CA LYS A 18 3.52 -16.80 16.80
C LYS A 18 3.42 -15.35 16.36
N HIS A 19 4.07 -15.01 15.26
CA HIS A 19 3.86 -13.74 14.60
C HIS A 19 2.35 -13.69 14.39
N GLY A 20 1.68 -12.72 14.99
CA GLY A 20 0.22 -12.60 14.89
C GLY A 20 -0.15 -12.76 13.43
N MET A 21 -1.10 -13.65 13.14
CA MET A 21 -1.47 -14.01 11.78
C MET A 21 -1.96 -12.73 11.08
N LEU A 22 -1.10 -12.15 10.25
CA LEU A 22 -1.41 -10.93 9.51
C LEU A 22 -2.48 -11.27 8.48
N GLN A 23 -3.55 -10.49 8.47
CA GLN A 23 -4.61 -10.63 7.48
C GLN A 23 -4.32 -9.72 6.28
N PRO A 24 -4.66 -10.15 5.05
CA PRO A 24 -4.52 -9.29 3.88
C PRO A 24 -5.38 -8.04 3.99
N CYS A 25 -4.77 -6.87 3.80
CA CYS A 25 -5.45 -5.57 3.78
C CYS A 25 -5.13 -4.84 2.47
N ASP A 26 -6.01 -3.90 2.09
CA ASP A 26 -5.71 -2.96 1.02
C ASP A 26 -4.74 -1.88 1.56
N THR A 27 -3.73 -1.55 0.77
CA THR A 27 -2.73 -0.54 1.11
C THR A 27 -2.67 0.52 0.03
N GLU A 28 -2.72 1.78 0.44
CA GLU A 28 -2.60 2.93 -0.44
C GLU A 28 -1.19 3.51 -0.32
N TYR A 29 -0.55 3.71 -1.48
CA TYR A 29 0.79 4.28 -1.58
C TYR A 29 0.70 5.65 -2.25
N PRO A 30 0.99 6.75 -1.54
CA PRO A 30 1.04 8.07 -2.16
C PRO A 30 2.22 8.12 -3.14
N ALA A 31 1.97 8.63 -4.35
CA ALA A 31 2.98 8.83 -5.38
C ALA A 31 2.90 10.26 -5.92
N PHE A 32 4.05 10.91 -6.07
CA PHE A 32 4.18 12.26 -6.62
C PHE A 32 4.95 12.18 -7.93
N VAL A 33 4.38 12.78 -8.97
CA VAL A 33 4.98 12.86 -10.30
C VAL A 33 4.99 14.32 -10.70
N TYR A 34 6.14 14.84 -11.14
CA TYR A 34 6.24 16.20 -11.66
C TYR A 34 5.88 16.21 -13.14
N GLU A 35 5.33 17.33 -13.61
CA GLU A 35 4.92 17.53 -14.99
C GLU A 35 6.14 17.99 -15.84
N PRO A 36 6.66 17.17 -16.79
CA PRO A 36 7.93 17.45 -17.48
C PRO A 36 7.85 18.58 -18.52
N SER A 37 6.63 19.00 -18.89
CA SER A 37 6.44 20.12 -19.82
C SER A 37 6.82 21.47 -19.20
N ILE A 38 6.88 21.55 -17.87
CA ILE A 38 7.21 22.76 -17.11
C ILE A 38 8.70 22.74 -16.76
N LYS A 39 9.51 23.54 -17.48
CA LYS A 39 10.96 23.61 -17.26
C LYS A 39 11.34 24.42 -16.03
N GLU A 40 10.56 25.47 -15.76
CA GLU A 40 10.74 26.37 -14.64
C GLU A 40 9.38 26.85 -14.17
N THR A 41 9.19 26.89 -12.86
CA THR A 41 8.04 27.51 -12.22
C THR A 41 8.49 28.28 -11.00
N ASN A 42 8.02 29.52 -10.89
CA ASN A 42 8.15 30.33 -9.70
C ASN A 42 6.80 30.41 -8.98
N GLY A 43 6.84 30.60 -7.68
CA GLY A 43 5.63 30.69 -6.88
C GLY A 43 5.91 31.26 -5.50
N PHE A 44 4.81 31.43 -4.76
CA PHE A 44 4.85 31.92 -3.40
C PHE A 44 4.01 31.03 -2.51
N ILE A 45 4.53 30.71 -1.33
CA ILE A 45 3.81 30.01 -0.28
C ILE A 45 3.49 31.01 0.82
N SER A 46 2.20 31.25 1.06
CA SER A 46 1.78 32.06 2.20
C SER A 46 1.87 31.21 3.47
N CYS A 47 2.77 31.61 4.37
CA CYS A 47 2.93 31.04 5.71
C CYS A 47 2.21 31.96 6.72
N ASP A 48 2.22 31.60 8.01
CA ASP A 48 1.52 32.38 9.03
C ASP A 48 2.31 33.65 9.39
N GLY A 49 2.06 34.73 8.64
CA GLY A 49 2.68 36.05 8.86
C GLY A 49 3.81 36.43 7.90
N CYS A 50 4.15 35.57 6.94
CA CYS A 50 5.12 35.87 5.87
C CYS A 50 4.78 35.11 4.59
N GLN A 51 5.33 35.56 3.46
CA GLN A 51 5.20 34.89 2.17
C GLN A 51 6.59 34.45 1.74
N LYS A 52 6.73 33.17 1.39
CA LYS A 52 8.00 32.55 1.02
C LYS A 52 8.05 32.31 -0.48
N MET A 53 8.97 32.98 -1.16
CA MET A 53 9.17 32.76 -2.60
C MET A 53 9.94 31.45 -2.85
N PHE A 54 9.60 30.78 -3.93
CA PHE A 54 10.35 29.63 -4.43
C PHE A 54 10.42 29.60 -5.95
N VAL A 55 11.49 29.00 -6.46
CA VAL A 55 11.68 28.70 -7.88
C VAL A 55 12.06 27.22 -8.00
N VAL A 56 11.37 26.50 -8.88
CA VAL A 56 11.69 25.11 -9.23
C VAL A 56 12.17 25.07 -10.66
N GLN A 57 13.34 24.50 -10.89
CA GLN A 57 13.95 24.33 -12.21
C GLN A 57 14.26 22.87 -12.48
N GLN A 58 13.93 22.39 -13.68
CA GLN A 58 14.32 21.05 -14.11
C GLN A 58 15.80 21.02 -14.51
N ILE A 59 16.53 20.01 -14.03
CA ILE A 59 17.90 19.76 -14.49
C ILE A 59 17.84 18.95 -15.79
N ALA A 60 18.38 19.52 -16.87
CA ALA A 60 18.33 18.92 -18.21
C ALA A 60 18.87 17.48 -18.22
N ASN A 61 18.25 16.63 -19.03
CA ASN A 61 18.61 15.21 -19.18
C ASN A 61 18.57 14.40 -17.89
N SER A 62 17.74 14.79 -16.92
CA SER A 62 17.55 14.07 -15.67
C SER A 62 16.12 14.15 -15.16
N ASN A 63 15.81 13.34 -14.14
CA ASN A 63 14.59 13.39 -13.35
C ASN A 63 14.73 14.28 -12.08
N LEU A 64 15.82 15.06 -11.99
CA LEU A 64 16.12 15.89 -10.83
C LEU A 64 15.52 17.30 -11.01
N LEU A 65 15.10 17.87 -9.89
CA LEU A 65 14.59 19.24 -9.78
C LEU A 65 15.46 20.02 -8.80
N MET A 66 15.77 21.26 -9.15
CA MET A 66 16.43 22.23 -8.28
C MET A 66 15.39 23.16 -7.68
N LEU A 67 15.29 23.18 -6.35
CA LEU A 67 14.40 24.07 -5.59
C LEU A 67 15.23 25.18 -4.94
N ILE A 68 14.94 26.42 -5.30
CA ILE A 68 15.53 27.63 -4.71
C ILE A 68 14.45 28.30 -3.86
N THR A 69 14.77 28.66 -2.62
CA THR A 69 13.82 29.31 -1.71
C THR A 69 14.54 30.31 -0.80
N GLU A 70 13.78 31.25 -0.24
CA GLU A 70 14.28 32.21 0.73
C GLU A 70 14.63 31.52 2.06
N ALA A 71 15.68 32.00 2.74
CA ALA A 71 16.10 31.44 4.01
C ALA A 71 15.24 31.94 5.18
N GLU A 72 14.74 33.18 5.05
CA GLU A 72 13.87 33.84 6.02
C GLU A 72 12.42 33.35 5.81
N CYS A 73 11.59 33.34 6.85
CA CYS A 73 10.22 32.74 6.92
C CYS A 73 10.19 31.24 7.28
N ASP A 74 9.67 30.95 8.49
CA ASP A 74 9.37 29.59 8.99
C ASP A 74 7.96 29.18 8.55
N CYS A 75 7.86 28.03 7.89
CA CYS A 75 6.62 27.50 7.33
C CYS A 75 6.27 26.13 7.93
N SER A 76 6.66 25.87 9.18
CA SER A 76 6.38 24.63 9.92
C SER A 76 4.88 24.37 10.20
N ILE A 77 3.99 25.27 9.79
CA ILE A 77 2.53 25.09 9.77
C ILE A 77 2.10 23.92 8.88
N PHE A 78 2.84 23.64 7.80
CA PHE A 78 2.48 22.54 6.91
C PHE A 78 2.90 21.19 7.52
N PRO A 79 1.98 20.23 7.63
CA PRO A 79 2.33 18.91 8.14
C PRO A 79 3.32 18.22 7.18
N PRO A 80 4.23 17.37 7.70
CA PRO A 80 5.18 16.67 6.86
C PRO A 80 4.45 15.76 5.88
N VAL A 81 4.80 15.88 4.60
CA VAL A 81 4.31 14.96 3.55
C VAL A 81 5.05 13.63 3.72
N THR A 82 4.32 12.57 4.06
CA THR A 82 4.88 11.23 4.25
C THR A 82 4.66 10.37 3.02
N LEU A 83 5.67 9.59 2.64
CA LEU A 83 5.59 8.56 1.60
C LEU A 83 5.22 7.19 2.17
N GLN A 84 4.76 7.16 3.43
CA GLN A 84 4.49 5.92 4.12
C GLN A 84 3.23 5.27 3.58
N ALA A 85 3.28 3.95 3.49
CA ALA A 85 2.14 3.13 3.11
C ALA A 85 1.01 3.36 4.12
N LYS A 86 -0.11 3.90 3.63
CA LYS A 86 -1.29 4.08 4.47
C LYS A 86 -2.18 2.87 4.26
N GLU A 87 -2.27 2.03 5.28
CA GLU A 87 -3.34 1.06 5.33
C GLU A 87 -4.66 1.84 5.38
N SER A 88 -5.60 1.51 4.48
CA SER A 88 -6.86 2.25 4.33
C SER A 88 -7.84 2.06 5.53
N SER A 89 -7.34 1.60 6.68
CA SER A 89 -8.06 1.47 7.94
C SER A 89 -7.07 1.40 9.12
N VAL A 90 -6.51 2.53 9.56
CA VAL A 90 -5.84 2.57 10.86
C VAL A 90 -6.92 2.63 11.95
N SER A 91 -7.48 1.46 12.25
CA SER A 91 -8.00 1.15 13.58
C SER A 91 -7.32 -0.16 13.99
N LEU A 92 -6.38 -0.04 14.92
CA LEU A 92 -5.69 -1.17 15.54
C LEU A 92 -6.74 -2.24 15.92
N ASN A 93 -6.58 -3.43 15.32
CA ASN A 93 -7.29 -4.69 15.60
C ASN A 93 -8.55 -5.03 14.78
N HIS A 94 -8.87 -4.31 13.71
CA HIS A 94 -9.85 -4.82 12.75
C HIS A 94 -9.57 -4.29 11.34
N CYS A 95 -9.20 -5.19 10.42
CA CYS A 95 -9.33 -4.93 8.99
C CYS A 95 -10.83 -4.80 8.69
N VAL A 96 -11.39 -3.61 8.92
CA VAL A 96 -12.73 -3.28 8.46
C VAL A 96 -12.63 -3.24 6.95
N HIS A 97 -12.96 -4.35 6.28
CA HIS A 97 -12.98 -4.41 4.83
C HIS A 97 -13.98 -3.36 4.32
N ASN A 98 -13.45 -2.24 3.84
CA ASN A 98 -14.25 -1.21 3.18
C ASN A 98 -14.75 -1.79 1.85
N ALA A 99 -15.93 -2.41 1.89
CA ALA A 99 -16.53 -3.07 0.74
C ALA A 99 -16.86 -2.10 -0.42
N SER A 100 -16.77 -0.78 -0.19
CA SER A 100 -17.00 0.25 -1.22
C SER A 100 -16.12 0.03 -2.45
N VAL A 101 -14.83 -0.21 -2.27
CA VAL A 101 -13.89 -0.43 -3.39
C VAL A 101 -14.26 -1.68 -4.19
N LYS A 102 -14.72 -2.74 -3.50
CA LYS A 102 -15.22 -3.96 -4.15
C LYS A 102 -16.49 -3.69 -4.95
N CYS A 103 -17.43 -2.92 -4.41
CA CYS A 103 -18.66 -2.54 -5.11
C CYS A 103 -18.38 -1.71 -6.37
N GLU A 104 -17.50 -0.71 -6.29
CA GLU A 104 -17.11 0.09 -7.47
C GLU A 104 -16.37 -0.75 -8.54
N ARG A 105 -15.52 -1.70 -8.12
CA ARG A 105 -14.89 -2.67 -9.03
C ARG A 105 -15.91 -3.59 -9.71
N MET A 106 -16.98 -3.98 -9.03
CA MET A 106 -18.04 -4.80 -9.63
C MET A 106 -18.87 -4.01 -10.64
N ARG A 107 -19.02 -2.70 -10.45
CA ARG A 107 -19.73 -1.82 -11.40
C ARG A 107 -19.00 -1.67 -12.73
N SER A 108 -17.67 -1.70 -12.70
CA SER A 108 -16.80 -1.48 -13.87
C SER A 108 -16.37 -2.77 -14.59
N GLN A 109 -17.06 -3.90 -14.35
CA GLN A 109 -16.72 -5.27 -14.81
C GLN A 109 -15.62 -5.34 -15.89
N LYS A 110 -14.38 -5.61 -15.47
CA LYS A 110 -13.26 -5.83 -16.40
C LYS A 110 -13.61 -7.00 -17.32
N THR A 111 -13.43 -6.85 -18.62
CA THR A 111 -13.64 -7.93 -19.59
C THR A 111 -12.77 -9.13 -19.24
N ARG A 112 -13.40 -10.31 -19.16
CA ARG A 112 -12.73 -11.59 -18.92
C ARG A 112 -13.15 -12.56 -20.00
N LYS A 113 -12.20 -13.27 -20.61
CA LYS A 113 -12.51 -14.35 -21.56
C LYS A 113 -13.13 -15.52 -20.79
N ARG A 114 -14.32 -15.96 -21.21
CA ARG A 114 -14.94 -17.18 -20.67
C ARG A 114 -14.18 -18.41 -21.20
N PRO A 115 -14.08 -19.50 -20.42
CA PRO A 115 -13.61 -20.77 -20.96
C PRO A 115 -14.42 -21.20 -22.20
N ASP A 116 -13.75 -21.82 -23.16
CA ASP A 116 -14.37 -22.21 -24.44
C ASP A 116 -15.33 -23.41 -24.29
N THR A 117 -15.14 -24.26 -23.27
CA THR A 117 -16.04 -25.38 -22.94
C THR A 117 -16.42 -25.40 -21.45
N CYS A 118 -17.61 -25.93 -21.14
CA CYS A 118 -18.12 -26.08 -19.78
C CYS A 118 -18.78 -27.46 -19.65
N HIS A 119 -18.18 -28.35 -18.86
CA HIS A 119 -18.73 -29.69 -18.58
C HIS A 119 -19.35 -29.69 -17.18
N SER A 120 -20.65 -29.41 -17.11
CA SER A 120 -21.35 -29.11 -15.84
C SER A 120 -21.47 -30.30 -14.90
N PHE A 121 -21.58 -31.53 -15.42
CA PHE A 121 -21.76 -32.74 -14.61
C PHE A 121 -21.13 -33.96 -15.26
N HIS A 122 -20.57 -34.85 -14.43
CA HIS A 122 -20.17 -36.18 -14.87
C HIS A 122 -21.43 -37.06 -15.05
N PRO A 123 -21.50 -37.95 -16.06
CA PRO A 123 -22.67 -38.80 -16.30
C PRO A 123 -23.09 -39.63 -15.09
N GLU A 124 -22.13 -40.04 -14.26
CA GLU A 124 -22.38 -40.80 -13.02
C GLU A 124 -23.11 -39.98 -11.93
N VAL A 125 -23.02 -38.64 -11.98
CA VAL A 125 -23.64 -37.72 -11.00
C VAL A 125 -25.07 -37.34 -11.43
N ILE A 126 -25.35 -37.32 -12.73
CA ILE A 126 -26.71 -37.07 -13.27
C ILE A 126 -27.68 -38.19 -12.84
N MET A 127 -27.18 -39.41 -12.68
CA MET A 127 -27.99 -40.56 -12.25
C MET A 127 -28.30 -40.56 -10.75
N ALA A 128 -27.67 -39.68 -9.95
CA ALA A 128 -27.84 -39.63 -8.50
C ALA A 128 -28.84 -38.56 -8.01
N PHE A 129 -29.25 -37.62 -8.87
CA PHE A 129 -30.30 -36.64 -8.56
C PHE A 129 -31.44 -36.76 -9.58
N PRO A 130 -32.55 -37.44 -9.25
CA PRO A 130 -33.74 -37.35 -10.06
C PRO A 130 -34.22 -35.90 -10.03
N LEU A 131 -34.49 -35.35 -11.22
CA LEU A 131 -35.19 -34.08 -11.38
C LEU A 131 -36.51 -34.16 -10.62
N GLN A 132 -36.74 -33.21 -9.72
CA GLN A 132 -38.02 -33.00 -9.05
C GLN A 132 -38.76 -31.86 -9.75
#